data_AF-A0A2D7YMU7-F1
#
_entry.id   AF-A0A2D7YMU7-F1
#
_cell.length_a   1.000
_cell.length_b   1.000
_cell.length_c   1.000
_cell.angle_alpha   90.00
_cell.angle_beta   90.00
_cell.angle_gamma   90.00
#
_symmetry.space_group_name_H-M   'P 1'
#
loop_
_entity.id
_entity.type
_entity.pdbx_description
1 polymer ?
#
loop_
_entity_poly.entity_id
_entity_poly.type
_entity_poly.pdbx_seq_one_letter_code
_entity_poly.pdbx_strand_id
1 'polypeptide(L)'
;MRAAETVLTDANFDKTTFRQSDIHQVSKLLNAERIDAALIADFQLRNLELSQPKDFIVYHVKSEVGFHYLHQKYKHLIEPLYQRLSLMQASGRLSQLRQQFKLQAPEQLKPMPMPTELTAAAAARPGLTGANGNGRLWQLINTVYGDTVAGVNTLASNWPRALNALLEDKAHMVVGVYKNQFDNELLYSKKRIAMDDALYLFASDRTKKQAILAGQESHTVCYSGNEELHKLLPDSLSFYRANTSLDCFALLDLNRIEGVIDYKYNLPDWVTTPYHRSRLREPLPLYVAFKNNELGAQLKAHLDRALESKLSPRFISENSNTIR
;
A
#
# COMPACT_ATOMS: atom_id res chain seq x y z
N MET A 1 4.17 28.10 -19.01
CA MET A 1 3.08 27.31 -18.39
C MET A 1 3.25 27.41 -16.88
N ARG A 2 2.18 27.63 -16.10
CA ARG A 2 2.29 27.78 -14.63
C ARG A 2 2.43 26.39 -14.01
N ALA A 3 3.46 26.17 -13.18
CA ALA A 3 3.81 24.89 -12.56
C ALA A 3 2.60 24.09 -12.01
N ALA A 4 1.65 24.78 -11.37
CA ALA A 4 0.46 24.17 -10.79
C ALA A 4 -0.50 23.56 -11.83
N GLU A 5 -0.67 24.20 -13.00
CA GLU A 5 -1.51 23.68 -14.08
C GLU A 5 -0.90 22.41 -14.68
N THR A 6 0.44 22.38 -14.81
CA THR A 6 1.18 21.20 -15.26
C THR A 6 1.02 20.05 -14.26
N VAL A 7 1.15 20.31 -12.96
CA VAL A 7 0.97 19.28 -11.91
C VAL A 7 -0.43 18.66 -11.96
N LEU A 8 -1.48 19.47 -12.15
CA LEU A 8 -2.86 18.96 -12.25
C LEU A 8 -3.06 18.12 -13.52
N THR A 9 -2.45 18.56 -14.64
CA THR A 9 -2.50 17.85 -15.92
C THR A 9 -1.75 16.52 -15.85
N ASP A 10 -0.52 16.52 -15.35
CA ASP A 10 0.32 15.32 -15.18
C ASP A 10 -0.36 14.29 -14.28
N ALA A 11 -1.17 14.75 -13.31
CA ALA A 11 -1.91 13.92 -12.39
C ALA A 11 -3.29 13.47 -12.91
N ASN A 12 -3.71 13.87 -14.13
CA ASN A 12 -5.06 13.65 -14.65
C ASN A 12 -6.16 14.03 -13.64
N PHE A 13 -5.99 15.16 -12.96
CA PHE A 13 -6.90 15.56 -11.89
C PHE A 13 -8.27 15.98 -12.46
N ASP A 14 -9.34 15.30 -12.03
CA ASP A 14 -10.68 15.38 -12.62
C ASP A 14 -11.72 16.10 -11.73
N LYS A 15 -11.34 16.50 -10.51
CA LYS A 15 -12.23 17.21 -9.59
C LYS A 15 -12.27 18.71 -9.89
N THR A 16 -13.27 19.38 -9.33
CA THR A 16 -13.41 20.84 -9.39
C THR A 16 -12.16 21.51 -8.84
N THR A 17 -11.50 22.28 -9.70
CA THR A 17 -10.42 23.18 -9.31
C THR A 17 -10.89 24.60 -9.53
N PHE A 18 -10.45 25.51 -8.67
CA PHE A 18 -10.53 26.93 -8.94
C PHE A 18 -9.20 27.55 -8.52
N ARG A 19 -8.91 28.70 -9.11
CA ARG A 19 -7.66 29.38 -8.86
C ARG A 19 -7.90 30.55 -7.94
N GLN A 20 -7.08 30.62 -6.88
CA GLN A 20 -7.01 31.79 -6.01
C GLN A 20 -5.59 32.37 -6.08
N SER A 21 -5.50 33.68 -6.33
CA SER A 21 -4.22 34.40 -6.39
C SER A 21 -3.82 34.98 -5.04
N ASP A 22 -4.77 35.18 -4.13
CA ASP A 22 -4.52 35.69 -2.78
C ASP A 22 -4.33 34.53 -1.77
N ILE A 23 -3.14 34.44 -1.19
CA ILE A 23 -2.80 33.40 -0.21
C ILE A 23 -3.61 33.52 1.08
N HIS A 24 -4.01 34.73 1.49
CA HIS A 24 -4.87 34.92 2.67
C HIS A 24 -6.26 34.35 2.42
N GLN A 25 -6.77 34.49 1.19
CA GLN A 25 -8.05 33.88 0.83
C GLN A 25 -7.95 32.36 0.77
N VAL A 26 -6.82 31.79 0.34
CA VAL A 26 -6.59 30.33 0.42
C VAL A 26 -6.63 29.85 1.87
N SER A 27 -5.93 30.54 2.78
CA SER A 27 -5.93 30.25 4.22
C SER A 27 -7.35 30.27 4.79
N LYS A 28 -8.14 31.32 4.52
CA LYS A 28 -9.54 31.41 4.98
C LYS A 28 -10.40 30.26 4.49
N LEU A 29 -10.20 29.81 3.25
CA LEU A 29 -10.96 28.71 2.67
C LEU A 29 -10.58 27.36 3.30
N LEU A 30 -9.29 27.13 3.59
CA LEU A 30 -8.82 25.94 4.30
C LEU A 30 -9.33 25.92 5.75
N ASN A 31 -9.18 27.03 6.48
CA ASN A 31 -9.63 27.14 7.87
C ASN A 31 -11.15 27.02 8.03
N ALA A 32 -11.91 27.42 7.00
CA ALA A 32 -13.37 27.29 6.97
C ALA A 32 -13.86 25.98 6.32
N GLU A 33 -12.96 25.04 6.03
CA GLU A 33 -13.26 23.73 5.39
C GLU A 33 -14.06 23.87 4.08
N ARG A 34 -13.90 25.00 3.37
CA ARG A 34 -14.56 25.23 2.08
C ARG A 34 -13.82 24.61 0.91
N ILE A 35 -12.57 24.21 1.13
CA ILE A 35 -11.74 23.48 0.19
C ILE A 35 -11.03 22.34 0.90
N ASP A 36 -10.93 21.19 0.24
CA ASP A 36 -10.30 20.00 0.80
C ASP A 36 -8.76 20.07 0.80
N ALA A 37 -8.19 20.83 -0.14
CA ALA A 37 -6.75 20.92 -0.34
C ALA A 37 -6.36 22.18 -1.12
N ALA A 38 -5.09 22.59 -1.00
CA ALA A 38 -4.50 23.65 -1.79
C ALA A 38 -3.16 23.20 -2.40
N LEU A 39 -3.01 23.41 -3.72
CA LEU A 39 -1.72 23.28 -4.39
C LEU A 39 -1.03 24.63 -4.40
N ILE A 40 -0.01 24.78 -3.56
CA ILE A 40 0.72 26.03 -3.36
C ILE A 40 2.22 25.80 -3.46
N ALA A 41 2.96 26.83 -3.87
CA ALA A 41 4.41 26.75 -3.91
C ALA A 41 5.01 26.84 -2.50
N ASP A 42 6.20 26.24 -2.31
CA ASP A 42 6.90 26.22 -1.02
C ASP A 42 7.07 27.61 -0.38
N PHE A 43 7.29 28.65 -1.20
CA PHE A 43 7.43 30.03 -0.68
C PHE A 43 6.10 30.64 -0.25
N GLN A 44 4.97 30.21 -0.82
CA GLN A 44 3.63 30.66 -0.42
C GLN A 44 3.18 29.94 0.85
N LEU A 45 3.51 28.65 0.98
CA LEU A 45 3.25 27.87 2.18
C LEU A 45 3.86 28.51 3.44
N ARG A 46 5.01 29.18 3.32
CA ARG A 46 5.66 29.90 4.43
C ARG A 46 4.85 31.06 5.01
N ASN A 47 3.93 31.59 4.22
CA ASN A 47 3.08 32.71 4.59
C ASN A 47 1.61 32.25 4.78
N LEU A 48 1.35 30.94 4.82
CA LEU A 48 0.01 30.39 4.98
C LEU A 48 -0.35 30.37 6.47
N GLU A 49 -1.36 31.15 6.85
CA GLU A 49 -1.85 31.24 8.23
C GLU A 49 -2.97 30.21 8.46
N LEU A 50 -2.67 29.09 9.12
CA LEU A 50 -3.66 28.07 9.46
C LEU A 50 -4.00 28.12 10.95
N SER A 51 -5.28 28.00 11.28
CA SER A 51 -5.75 28.01 12.68
C SER A 51 -5.30 26.77 13.45
N GLN A 52 -5.24 25.62 12.78
CA GLN A 52 -4.72 24.36 13.33
C GLN A 52 -3.72 23.74 12.34
N PRO A 53 -2.46 24.20 12.29
CA PRO A 53 -1.50 23.75 11.29
C PRO A 53 -1.22 22.23 11.33
N LYS A 54 -1.42 21.58 12.48
CA LYS A 54 -1.22 20.14 12.68
C LYS A 54 -2.29 19.27 12.00
N ASP A 55 -3.47 19.85 11.72
CA ASP A 55 -4.56 19.11 11.08
C ASP A 55 -4.34 18.98 9.56
N PHE A 56 -3.29 19.59 9.03
CA PHE A 56 -2.95 19.60 7.61
C PHE A 56 -1.70 18.80 7.32
N ILE A 57 -1.78 17.92 6.33
CA ILE A 57 -0.63 17.17 5.82
C ILE A 57 -0.04 17.91 4.63
N VAL A 58 1.21 18.37 4.76
CA VAL A 58 1.95 18.95 3.64
C VAL A 58 2.64 17.85 2.85
N TYR A 59 2.27 17.74 1.57
CA TYR A 59 2.89 16.80 0.65
C TYR A 59 3.65 17.54 -0.47
N HIS A 60 4.92 17.22 -0.65
CA HIS A 60 5.72 17.77 -1.74
C HIS A 60 5.41 17.06 -3.06
N VAL A 61 4.76 17.76 -3.99
CA VAL A 61 4.28 17.17 -5.26
C VAL A 61 5.36 17.19 -6.35
N LYS A 62 6.03 18.32 -6.54
CA LYS A 62 7.03 18.52 -7.60
C LYS A 62 7.93 19.69 -7.23
N SER A 63 9.22 19.58 -7.53
CA SER A 63 10.13 20.72 -7.50
C SER A 63 10.24 21.30 -8.91
N GLU A 64 9.93 22.58 -9.05
CA GLU A 64 10.25 23.34 -10.26
C GLU A 64 11.15 24.51 -9.88
N VAL A 65 12.24 24.67 -10.62
CA VAL A 65 13.16 25.80 -10.44
C VAL A 65 12.56 27.02 -11.14
N GLY A 66 11.79 27.80 -10.40
CA GLY A 66 11.22 29.05 -10.88
C GLY A 66 12.09 30.24 -10.52
N PHE A 67 12.94 30.71 -11.44
CA PHE A 67 13.55 32.03 -11.31
C PHE A 67 12.52 33.11 -11.67
N HIS A 68 11.79 33.60 -10.67
CA HIS A 68 10.72 34.59 -10.85
C HIS A 68 11.25 36.00 -11.23
N TYR A 69 12.57 36.18 -11.32
CA TYR A 69 13.20 37.49 -11.35
C TYR A 69 13.95 37.81 -12.66
N LEU A 70 14.05 36.88 -13.60
CA LEU A 70 14.79 37.10 -14.85
C LEU A 70 13.82 37.43 -15.99
N HIS A 71 13.86 38.68 -16.45
CA HIS A 71 13.23 39.10 -17.70
C HIS A 71 13.66 38.15 -18.84
N GLN A 72 12.76 37.85 -19.78
CA GLN A 72 12.96 36.81 -20.81
C GLN A 72 14.27 36.97 -21.61
N LYS A 73 14.72 38.21 -21.83
CA LYS A 73 16.03 38.56 -22.41
C LYS A 73 17.23 37.88 -21.72
N TYR A 74 17.13 37.61 -20.42
CA TYR A 74 18.18 37.03 -19.59
C TYR A 74 17.97 35.55 -19.29
N LYS A 75 17.09 34.85 -20.03
CA LYS A 75 16.84 33.41 -19.85
C LYS A 75 18.12 32.56 -19.90
N HIS A 76 19.12 32.98 -20.67
CA HIS A 76 20.43 32.32 -20.75
C HIS A 76 21.21 32.30 -19.42
N LEU A 77 20.88 33.18 -18.46
CA LEU A 77 21.51 33.21 -17.14
C LEU A 77 20.92 32.20 -16.16
N ILE A 78 19.79 31.57 -16.47
CA ILE A 78 19.09 30.65 -15.56
C ILE A 78 19.98 29.48 -15.13
N GLU A 79 20.56 28.76 -16.08
CA GLU A 79 21.40 27.58 -15.80
C GLU A 79 22.66 27.93 -15.00
N PRO A 80 23.48 28.93 -15.40
CA PRO A 80 24.64 29.34 -14.60
C PRO A 80 24.28 29.77 -13.17
N LEU A 81 23.16 30.50 -13.00
CA LEU A 81 22.72 30.99 -11.71
C LEU A 81 22.21 29.85 -10.82
N TYR A 82 21.50 28.88 -11.40
CA TYR A 82 21.08 27.66 -10.71
C TYR A 82 22.26 26.82 -10.23
N GLN A 83 23.23 26.57 -11.10
CA GLN A 83 24.43 25.81 -10.73
C GLN A 83 25.17 26.48 -9.58
N ARG A 84 25.32 27.81 -9.64
CA ARG A 84 26.00 28.56 -8.58
C ARG A 84 25.25 28.52 -7.25
N LEU A 85 23.93 28.72 -7.27
CA LEU A 85 23.11 28.65 -6.06
C LEU A 85 23.08 27.23 -5.47
N SER A 86 23.03 26.19 -6.31
CA SER A 86 23.10 24.79 -5.89
C SER A 86 24.43 24.48 -5.20
N LEU A 87 25.54 24.96 -5.74
CA LEU A 87 26.86 24.86 -5.09
C LEU A 87 26.91 25.61 -3.75
N MET A 88 26.29 26.80 -3.67
CA MET A 88 26.22 27.55 -2.41
C MET A 88 25.33 26.87 -1.37
N GLN A 89 24.30 26.15 -1.80
CA GLN A 89 23.47 25.34 -0.92
C GLN A 89 24.24 24.11 -0.41
N ALA A 90 24.84 23.35 -1.32
CA ALA A 90 25.61 22.14 -0.99
C ALA A 90 26.81 22.42 -0.08
N SER A 91 27.47 23.57 -0.25
CA SER A 91 28.59 24.02 0.61
C SER A 91 28.16 24.64 1.94
N GLY A 92 26.85 24.77 2.19
CA GLY A 92 26.32 25.45 3.38
C GLY A 92 26.49 26.97 3.38
N ARG A 93 27.03 27.56 2.30
CA ARG A 93 27.24 29.01 2.17
C ARG A 93 25.94 29.80 2.28
N LEU A 94 24.83 29.29 1.75
CA LEU A 94 23.52 29.95 1.91
C LEU A 94 23.08 30.01 3.37
N SER A 95 23.34 28.97 4.15
CA SER A 95 23.03 28.94 5.59
C SER A 95 23.88 29.94 6.36
N GLN A 96 25.18 30.02 6.06
CA GLN A 96 26.08 31.02 6.64
C GLN A 96 25.61 32.45 6.34
N LEU A 97 25.22 32.73 5.09
CA LEU A 97 24.71 34.04 4.70
C LEU A 97 23.43 34.39 5.47
N ARG A 98 22.49 33.44 5.61
CA ARG A 98 21.27 33.67 6.41
C ARG A 98 21.59 34.01 7.85
N GLN A 99 22.55 33.30 8.45
CA GLN A 99 22.97 33.56 9.82
C GLN A 99 23.67 34.92 9.95
N GLN A 100 24.59 35.24 9.04
CA GLN A 100 25.33 36.51 8.99
C GLN A 100 24.37 37.71 8.91
N PHE A 101 23.33 37.61 8.08
CA PHE A 101 22.36 38.67 7.89
C PHE A 101 21.13 38.56 8.79
N LYS A 102 21.14 37.67 9.79
CA LYS A 102 20.04 37.46 10.75
C LYS A 102 18.68 37.27 10.06
N LEU A 103 18.67 36.60 8.90
CA LEU A 103 17.45 36.30 8.17
C LEU A 103 16.69 35.20 8.92
N GLN A 104 15.68 35.60 9.70
CA GLN A 104 14.73 34.68 10.29
C GLN A 104 13.78 34.20 9.19
N ALA A 105 13.91 32.93 8.80
CA ALA A 105 12.87 32.30 8.02
C ALA A 105 11.72 31.95 8.97
N PRO A 106 10.45 32.28 8.64
CA PRO A 106 9.32 31.81 9.44
C PRO A 106 9.38 30.29 9.59
N GLU A 107 8.91 29.79 10.73
CA GLU A 107 8.81 28.35 11.00
C GLU A 107 7.93 27.73 9.91
N GLN A 108 8.57 26.98 9.03
CA GLN A 108 7.93 26.49 7.82
C GLN A 108 7.12 25.25 8.20
N LEU A 109 5.87 25.18 7.75
CA LEU A 109 5.22 23.90 7.52
C LEU A 109 6.14 23.09 6.59
N LYS A 110 6.86 22.12 7.15
CA LYS A 110 7.71 21.22 6.38
C LYS A 110 6.86 20.01 6.00
N PRO A 111 7.02 19.49 4.77
CA PRO A 111 6.50 18.17 4.46
C PRO A 111 6.96 17.20 5.54
N MET A 112 6.05 16.36 6.04
CA MET A 112 6.42 15.33 7.00
C MET A 112 7.55 14.50 6.37
N PRO A 113 8.69 14.33 7.06
CA PRO A 113 9.79 13.55 6.50
C PRO A 113 9.33 12.09 6.38
N MET A 114 9.59 11.50 5.22
CA MET A 114 9.50 10.04 5.09
C MET A 114 10.47 9.39 6.08
N PRO A 115 10.14 8.22 6.63
CA PRO A 115 11.06 7.53 7.53
C PRO A 115 12.35 7.18 6.76
N THR A 116 13.48 7.22 7.47
CA THR A 116 14.79 6.88 6.87
C THR A 116 14.79 5.46 6.31
N GLU A 117 14.17 4.53 7.04
CA GLU A 117 13.92 3.17 6.60
C GLU A 117 12.44 2.84 6.68
N LEU A 118 11.95 2.05 5.73
CA LEU A 118 10.56 1.68 5.62
C LEU A 118 10.39 0.18 5.84
N THR A 119 9.80 -0.22 6.96
CA THR A 119 9.39 -1.60 7.20
C THR A 119 7.97 -1.89 6.67
N ALA A 120 7.84 -2.91 5.82
CA ALA A 120 6.57 -3.46 5.33
C ALA A 120 6.36 -4.89 5.86
N ALA A 121 5.19 -5.17 6.45
CA ALA A 121 4.83 -6.48 6.97
C ALA A 121 3.80 -7.20 6.09
N ALA A 122 3.79 -8.53 6.08
CA ALA A 122 2.75 -9.33 5.42
C ALA A 122 2.63 -10.73 6.01
N ALA A 123 1.48 -11.37 5.77
CA ALA A 123 1.42 -12.82 5.86
C ALA A 123 2.33 -13.44 4.80
N ALA A 124 3.05 -14.50 5.13
CA ALA A 124 3.91 -15.21 4.21
C ALA A 124 3.05 -15.91 3.16
N ARG A 125 3.26 -15.57 1.88
CA ARG A 125 2.52 -16.15 0.75
C ARG A 125 3.51 -16.50 -0.36
N PRO A 126 3.57 -17.76 -0.82
CA PRO A 126 4.45 -18.16 -1.91
C PRO A 126 4.29 -17.26 -3.14
N GLY A 127 5.42 -16.80 -3.70
CA GLY A 127 5.45 -15.94 -4.88
C GLY A 127 5.02 -14.47 -4.68
N LEU A 128 4.30 -14.14 -3.60
CA LEU A 128 3.82 -12.79 -3.32
C LEU A 128 4.67 -12.09 -2.25
N THR A 129 4.77 -12.70 -1.07
CA THR A 129 5.39 -12.14 0.14
C THR A 129 6.21 -13.23 0.85
N GLY A 130 7.29 -13.70 0.24
CA GLY A 130 8.16 -14.73 0.81
C GLY A 130 8.89 -14.24 2.05
N ALA A 131 9.13 -15.14 3.01
CA ALA A 131 9.84 -14.86 4.26
C ALA A 131 11.32 -14.50 4.06
N ASN A 132 11.89 -14.88 2.92
CA ASN A 132 13.26 -14.54 2.50
C ASN A 132 13.38 -13.16 1.84
N GLY A 133 12.32 -12.33 1.87
CA GLY A 133 12.30 -11.03 1.19
C GLY A 133 12.02 -11.12 -0.31
N ASN A 134 11.86 -12.32 -0.89
CA ASN A 134 11.47 -12.49 -2.28
C ASN A 134 9.96 -12.45 -2.46
N GLY A 135 9.47 -11.98 -3.60
CA GLY A 135 8.05 -12.00 -3.94
C GLY A 135 7.63 -10.77 -4.73
N ARG A 136 6.60 -10.91 -5.55
CA ARG A 136 6.13 -9.83 -6.43
C ARG A 136 5.66 -8.60 -5.66
N LEU A 137 5.09 -8.78 -4.46
CA LEU A 137 4.64 -7.66 -3.65
C LEU A 137 5.80 -6.95 -2.94
N TRP A 138 6.84 -7.67 -2.54
CA TRP A 138 8.08 -7.05 -2.04
C TRP A 138 8.79 -6.25 -3.11
N GLN A 139 8.87 -6.79 -4.34
CA GLN A 139 9.38 -6.05 -5.50
C GLN A 139 8.57 -4.77 -5.74
N LEU A 140 7.24 -4.84 -5.70
CA LEU A 140 6.37 -3.67 -5.82
C LEU A 140 6.70 -2.60 -4.78
N ILE A 141 6.77 -2.96 -3.49
CA ILE A 141 7.08 -1.99 -2.43
C ILE A 141 8.46 -1.37 -2.65
N ASN A 142 9.47 -2.18 -3.01
CA ASN A 142 10.81 -1.67 -3.29
C ASN A 142 10.83 -0.73 -4.52
N THR A 143 10.09 -1.03 -5.58
CA THR A 143 9.97 -0.15 -6.75
C THR A 143 9.27 1.18 -6.42
N VAL A 144 8.29 1.15 -5.52
CA VAL A 144 7.56 2.36 -5.14
C VAL A 144 8.39 3.25 -4.21
N TYR A 145 9.02 2.66 -3.19
CA TYR A 145 9.65 3.42 -2.10
C TYR A 145 11.18 3.44 -2.12
N GLY A 146 11.85 2.56 -2.87
CA GLY A 146 13.30 2.38 -2.83
C GLY A 146 14.12 3.62 -3.23
N ASP A 147 13.57 4.48 -4.09
CA ASP A 147 14.20 5.76 -4.44
C ASP A 147 13.86 6.91 -3.46
N THR A 148 12.93 6.66 -2.53
CA THR A 148 12.38 7.68 -1.61
C THR A 148 12.95 7.55 -0.19
N VAL A 149 13.30 6.34 0.22
CA VAL A 149 13.86 6.04 1.56
C VAL A 149 15.24 5.38 1.41
N ALA A 150 16.06 5.39 2.46
CA ALA A 150 17.39 4.79 2.43
C ALA A 150 17.36 3.25 2.36
N GLY A 151 16.29 2.64 2.88
CA GLY A 151 16.12 1.19 2.87
C GLY A 151 14.67 0.75 3.04
N VAL A 152 14.30 -0.36 2.40
CA VAL A 152 13.01 -1.03 2.56
C VAL A 152 13.23 -2.38 3.24
N ASN A 153 12.71 -2.53 4.44
CA ASN A 153 12.74 -3.76 5.21
C ASN A 153 11.44 -4.54 5.00
N THR A 154 11.53 -5.87 4.84
CA THR A 154 10.35 -6.73 4.67
C THR A 154 10.22 -7.72 5.81
N LEU A 155 9.00 -7.88 6.33
CA LEU A 155 8.67 -8.79 7.42
C LEU A 155 7.54 -9.72 6.98
N ALA A 156 7.87 -10.95 6.57
CA ALA A 156 6.86 -11.97 6.26
C ALA A 156 6.75 -12.98 7.41
N SER A 157 5.53 -13.15 7.94
CA SER A 157 5.24 -14.09 9.04
C SER A 157 3.82 -14.64 8.94
N ASN A 158 3.20 -15.11 10.03
CA ASN A 158 1.77 -15.43 9.97
C ASN A 158 0.92 -14.16 10.06
N TRP A 159 -0.35 -14.27 9.66
CA TRP A 159 -1.23 -13.11 9.58
C TRP A 159 -1.35 -12.29 10.89
N PRO A 160 -1.58 -12.91 12.07
CA PRO A 160 -1.65 -12.16 13.33
C PRO A 160 -0.37 -11.39 13.65
N ARG A 161 0.80 -11.98 13.39
CA ARG A 161 2.10 -11.31 13.62
C ARG A 161 2.33 -10.15 12.67
N ALA A 162 1.94 -10.28 11.40
CA ALA A 162 2.06 -9.19 10.44
C ALA A 162 1.18 -7.99 10.81
N LEU A 163 -0.05 -8.24 11.27
CA LEU A 163 -0.94 -7.18 11.75
C LEU A 163 -0.39 -6.51 13.01
N ASN A 164 0.02 -7.30 14.00
CA ASN A 164 0.58 -6.76 15.24
C ASN A 164 1.84 -5.93 14.97
N ALA A 165 2.65 -6.29 13.97
CA ALA A 165 3.80 -5.47 13.58
C ALA A 165 3.37 -4.04 13.17
N LEU A 166 2.25 -3.88 12.45
CA LEU A 166 1.71 -2.55 12.15
C LEU A 166 1.17 -1.88 13.40
N LEU A 167 0.32 -2.56 14.18
CA LEU A 167 -0.34 -1.99 15.36
C LEU A 167 0.66 -1.55 16.44
N GLU A 168 1.77 -2.26 16.59
CA GLU A 168 2.85 -1.96 17.56
C GLU A 168 3.96 -1.04 16.97
N ASP A 169 3.72 -0.38 15.83
CA ASP A 169 4.68 0.53 15.18
C ASP A 169 6.02 -0.11 14.78
N LYS A 170 6.07 -1.45 14.68
CA LYS A 170 7.22 -2.20 14.15
C LYS A 170 7.24 -2.24 12.63
N ALA A 171 6.11 -1.99 11.99
CA ALA A 171 5.95 -1.86 10.55
C ALA A 171 5.14 -0.61 10.21
N HIS A 172 5.42 0.00 9.06
CA HIS A 172 4.72 1.19 8.60
C HIS A 172 3.50 0.85 7.72
N MET A 173 3.43 -0.38 7.20
CA MET A 173 2.33 -0.87 6.38
C MET A 173 2.19 -2.39 6.46
N VAL A 174 0.99 -2.88 6.15
CA VAL A 174 0.74 -4.31 5.88
C VAL A 174 0.37 -4.50 4.42
N VAL A 175 1.02 -5.45 3.77
CA VAL A 175 0.91 -5.71 2.33
C VAL A 175 0.16 -7.02 2.09
N GLY A 176 -0.70 -7.05 1.09
CA GLY A 176 -1.43 -8.27 0.73
C GLY A 176 -2.65 -8.54 1.61
N VAL A 177 -3.39 -7.49 1.95
CA VAL A 177 -4.58 -7.55 2.82
C VAL A 177 -5.88 -7.43 2.01
N TYR A 178 -6.99 -7.93 2.53
CA TYR A 178 -8.31 -7.66 1.94
C TYR A 178 -8.86 -6.32 2.44
N LYS A 179 -9.69 -5.64 1.62
CA LYS A 179 -10.40 -4.42 2.04
C LYS A 179 -11.40 -4.74 3.14
N ASN A 180 -11.55 -3.81 4.09
CA ASN A 180 -12.50 -3.89 5.20
C ASN A 180 -12.34 -5.18 6.03
N GLN A 181 -11.16 -5.77 6.00
CA GLN A 181 -10.80 -6.88 6.90
C GLN A 181 -10.73 -6.42 8.36
N PHE A 182 -10.68 -5.10 8.58
CA PHE A 182 -10.70 -4.45 9.87
C PHE A 182 -11.80 -3.38 9.86
N ASP A 183 -12.24 -3.01 11.06
CA ASP A 183 -13.03 -1.80 11.27
C ASP A 183 -12.27 -0.57 10.72
N ASN A 184 -12.97 0.57 10.57
CA ASN A 184 -12.55 1.78 9.85
C ASN A 184 -11.25 2.50 10.36
N GLU A 185 -10.39 1.82 11.10
CA GLU A 185 -9.16 2.33 11.72
C GLU A 185 -7.93 2.31 10.81
N LEU A 186 -7.98 1.60 9.67
CA LEU A 186 -6.87 1.55 8.71
C LEU A 186 -7.20 2.25 7.39
N LEU A 187 -6.17 2.83 6.80
CA LEU A 187 -6.21 3.42 5.46
C LEU A 187 -5.75 2.37 4.45
N TYR A 188 -6.56 2.11 3.42
CA TYR A 188 -6.24 1.12 2.38
C TYR A 188 -5.87 1.80 1.06
N SER A 189 -4.93 1.23 0.31
CA SER A 189 -4.61 1.67 -1.06
C SER A 189 -5.88 1.74 -1.93
N LYS A 190 -5.96 2.76 -2.79
CA LYS A 190 -7.15 2.96 -3.65
C LYS A 190 -7.32 1.79 -4.61
N LYS A 191 -6.23 1.44 -5.30
CA LYS A 191 -6.16 0.34 -6.27
C LYS A 191 -5.70 -0.94 -5.58
N ARG A 192 -6.19 -2.08 -6.10
CA ARG A 192 -5.66 -3.40 -5.76
C ARG A 192 -4.23 -3.52 -6.29
N ILE A 193 -3.37 -4.17 -5.53
CA ILE A 193 -1.96 -4.42 -5.88
C ILE A 193 -1.74 -5.82 -6.46
N ALA A 194 -2.63 -6.76 -6.17
CA ALA A 194 -2.61 -8.13 -6.69
C ALA A 194 -3.98 -8.80 -6.51
N MET A 195 -4.05 -10.06 -6.92
CA MET A 195 -5.11 -10.99 -6.55
C MET A 195 -4.52 -12.09 -5.68
N ASP A 196 -5.25 -12.45 -4.64
CA ASP A 196 -5.04 -13.68 -3.90
C ASP A 196 -5.61 -14.88 -4.65
N ASP A 197 -5.20 -16.09 -4.32
CA ASP A 197 -5.69 -17.29 -5.00
C ASP A 197 -7.14 -17.63 -4.60
N ALA A 198 -7.80 -18.41 -5.43
CA ALA A 198 -9.12 -18.95 -5.13
C ALA A 198 -9.03 -19.97 -3.98
N LEU A 199 -10.12 -20.08 -3.21
CA LEU A 199 -10.21 -21.06 -2.14
C LEU A 199 -10.96 -22.30 -2.64
N TYR A 200 -10.48 -23.48 -2.27
CA TYR A 200 -11.02 -24.75 -2.74
C TYR A 200 -11.37 -25.68 -1.57
N LEU A 201 -12.41 -26.49 -1.79
CA LEU A 201 -12.63 -27.75 -1.09
C LEU A 201 -11.87 -28.84 -1.84
N PHE A 202 -11.00 -29.57 -1.16
CA PHE A 202 -10.33 -30.77 -1.63
C PHE A 202 -10.92 -32.01 -0.95
N ALA A 203 -11.09 -33.10 -1.69
CA ALA A 203 -11.56 -34.39 -1.19
C ALA A 203 -10.86 -35.55 -1.92
N SER A 204 -10.79 -36.73 -1.27
CA SER A 204 -10.14 -37.91 -1.84
C SER A 204 -10.86 -38.48 -3.07
N ASP A 205 -12.18 -38.32 -3.15
CA ASP A 205 -13.02 -38.80 -4.26
C ASP A 205 -14.20 -37.86 -4.54
N ARG A 206 -14.85 -38.09 -5.69
CA ARG A 206 -15.98 -37.27 -6.16
C ARG A 206 -17.22 -37.40 -5.28
N THR A 207 -17.47 -38.56 -4.68
CA THR A 207 -18.68 -38.84 -3.88
C THR A 207 -18.62 -38.08 -2.56
N LYS A 208 -17.51 -38.20 -1.82
CA LYS A 208 -17.27 -37.43 -0.58
C LYS A 208 -17.37 -35.93 -0.82
N LYS A 209 -16.80 -35.43 -1.91
CA LYS A 209 -16.90 -34.02 -2.27
C LYS A 209 -18.34 -33.54 -2.41
N GLN A 210 -19.20 -34.33 -3.07
CA GLN A 210 -20.61 -33.96 -3.25
C GLN A 210 -21.39 -34.06 -1.95
N ALA A 211 -21.10 -35.07 -1.12
CA ALA A 211 -21.69 -35.22 0.20
C ALA A 211 -21.40 -34.03 1.13
N ILE A 212 -20.15 -33.54 1.13
CA ILE A 212 -19.74 -32.34 1.87
C ILE A 212 -20.50 -31.10 1.36
N LEU A 213 -20.52 -30.88 0.05
CA LEU A 213 -21.23 -29.73 -0.53
C LEU A 213 -22.75 -29.78 -0.29
N ALA A 214 -23.31 -30.97 -0.14
CA ALA A 214 -24.71 -31.19 0.23
C ALA A 214 -24.98 -31.09 1.75
N GLY A 215 -23.95 -30.93 2.59
CA GLY A 215 -24.09 -30.77 4.04
C GLY A 215 -24.46 -32.05 4.78
N GLN A 216 -23.99 -33.22 4.35
CA GLN A 216 -24.25 -34.47 5.06
C GLN A 216 -23.51 -34.52 6.42
N GLU A 217 -24.26 -34.54 7.51
CA GLU A 217 -23.81 -34.36 8.92
C GLU A 217 -22.64 -35.26 9.37
N SER A 218 -22.43 -36.40 8.71
CA SER A 218 -21.35 -37.35 9.06
C SER A 218 -19.96 -36.96 8.53
N HIS A 219 -19.82 -35.85 7.80
CA HIS A 219 -18.56 -35.46 7.16
C HIS A 219 -17.81 -34.42 7.96
N THR A 220 -16.51 -34.65 8.14
CA THR A 220 -15.57 -33.76 8.79
C THR A 220 -14.70 -33.05 7.76
N VAL A 221 -14.64 -31.72 7.87
CA VAL A 221 -13.82 -30.87 7.00
C VAL A 221 -12.72 -30.20 7.82
N CYS A 222 -11.48 -30.34 7.36
CA CYS A 222 -10.32 -29.70 7.97
C CYS A 222 -10.00 -28.36 7.30
N TYR A 223 -9.48 -27.44 8.10
CA TYR A 223 -9.00 -26.14 7.64
C TYR A 223 -7.81 -25.71 8.51
N SER A 224 -6.96 -24.87 7.92
CA SER A 224 -5.93 -24.15 8.64
C SER A 224 -6.17 -22.64 8.49
N GLY A 225 -6.12 -21.89 9.59
CA GLY A 225 -6.29 -20.43 9.56
C GLY A 225 -7.54 -19.91 10.28
N ASN A 226 -8.34 -19.08 9.59
CA ASN A 226 -9.45 -18.31 10.17
C ASN A 226 -10.73 -19.16 10.27
N GLU A 227 -11.48 -19.01 11.37
CA GLU A 227 -12.79 -19.65 11.60
C GLU A 227 -13.84 -19.29 10.55
N GLU A 228 -13.70 -18.14 9.89
CA GLU A 228 -14.64 -17.72 8.85
C GLU A 228 -14.66 -18.64 7.62
N LEU A 229 -13.65 -19.51 7.46
CA LEU A 229 -13.62 -20.47 6.37
C LEU A 229 -14.78 -21.48 6.46
N HIS A 230 -15.31 -21.75 7.66
CA HIS A 230 -16.47 -22.64 7.85
C HIS A 230 -17.73 -22.11 7.19
N LYS A 231 -17.91 -20.80 7.18
CA LYS A 231 -19.09 -20.12 6.61
C LYS A 231 -19.23 -20.34 5.10
N LEU A 232 -18.21 -20.92 4.45
CA LEU A 232 -18.21 -21.25 3.02
C LEU A 232 -18.84 -22.61 2.73
N LEU A 233 -19.17 -23.39 3.75
CA LEU A 233 -19.81 -24.69 3.65
C LEU A 233 -21.05 -24.75 4.57
N PRO A 234 -21.95 -25.73 4.38
CA PRO A 234 -23.13 -25.89 5.25
C PRO A 234 -22.76 -26.10 6.73
N ASP A 235 -23.51 -25.47 7.63
CA ASP A 235 -23.30 -25.52 9.08
C ASP A 235 -23.54 -26.90 9.70
N SER A 236 -24.16 -27.82 8.97
CA SER A 236 -24.42 -29.21 9.40
C SER A 236 -23.17 -30.09 9.44
N LEU A 237 -22.05 -29.63 8.86
CA LEU A 237 -20.80 -30.38 8.83
C LEU A 237 -20.03 -30.28 10.15
N SER A 238 -19.19 -31.28 10.42
CA SER A 238 -18.18 -31.19 11.47
C SER A 238 -16.92 -30.51 10.95
N PHE A 239 -16.31 -29.65 11.76
CA PHE A 239 -15.09 -28.93 11.37
C PHE A 239 -13.92 -29.22 12.32
N TYR A 240 -12.75 -29.48 11.73
CA TYR A 240 -11.52 -29.75 12.48
C TYR A 240 -10.45 -28.71 12.14
N ARG A 241 -10.00 -27.96 13.15
CA ARG A 241 -8.95 -26.96 12.99
C ARG A 241 -7.58 -27.58 13.17
N ALA A 242 -6.77 -27.56 12.13
CA ALA A 242 -5.36 -27.94 12.22
C ALA A 242 -4.45 -26.72 12.42
N ASN A 243 -3.24 -26.98 12.92
CA ASN A 243 -2.19 -25.96 13.06
C ASN A 243 -1.62 -25.55 11.70
N THR A 244 -1.52 -26.50 10.76
CA THR A 244 -0.96 -26.26 9.43
C THR A 244 -1.84 -26.91 8.34
N SER A 245 -1.76 -26.38 7.11
CA SER A 245 -2.42 -26.98 5.94
C SER A 245 -1.95 -28.42 5.69
N LEU A 246 -0.65 -28.67 5.87
CA LEU A 246 -0.04 -29.98 5.65
C LEU A 246 -0.65 -31.06 6.56
N ASP A 247 -0.99 -30.70 7.80
CA ASP A 247 -1.66 -31.62 8.73
C ASP A 247 -3.06 -31.99 8.22
N CYS A 248 -3.80 -31.04 7.66
CA CYS A 248 -5.11 -31.33 7.05
C CYS A 248 -4.99 -32.31 5.88
N PHE A 249 -4.03 -32.08 4.97
CA PHE A 249 -3.84 -32.99 3.85
C PHE A 249 -3.37 -34.38 4.28
N ALA A 250 -2.52 -34.48 5.31
CA ALA A 250 -2.13 -35.78 5.87
C ALA A 250 -3.33 -36.53 6.46
N LEU A 251 -4.25 -35.85 7.16
CA LEU A 251 -5.49 -36.45 7.65
C LEU A 251 -6.42 -36.91 6.51
N LEU A 252 -6.48 -36.14 5.42
CA LEU A 252 -7.26 -36.49 4.22
C LEU A 252 -6.70 -37.76 3.56
N ASP A 253 -5.38 -37.85 3.40
CA ASP A 253 -4.70 -39.02 2.81
C ASP A 253 -4.89 -40.29 3.64
N LEU A 254 -4.92 -40.13 4.97
CA LEU A 254 -5.20 -41.21 5.92
C LEU A 254 -6.69 -41.55 6.04
N ASN A 255 -7.56 -40.93 5.24
CA ASN A 255 -9.04 -41.06 5.31
C ASN A 255 -9.61 -40.81 6.71
N ARG A 256 -9.01 -39.90 7.49
CA ARG A 256 -9.50 -39.51 8.83
C ARG A 256 -10.49 -38.35 8.82
N ILE A 257 -10.54 -37.64 7.69
CA ILE A 257 -11.47 -36.57 7.38
C ILE A 257 -11.89 -36.71 5.93
N GLU A 258 -12.97 -36.06 5.54
CA GLU A 258 -13.55 -36.21 4.21
C GLU A 258 -13.19 -35.04 3.28
N GLY A 259 -12.80 -33.88 3.83
CA GLY A 259 -12.39 -32.75 3.00
C GLY A 259 -11.45 -31.76 3.68
N VAL A 260 -10.80 -30.94 2.87
CA VAL A 260 -9.89 -29.87 3.30
C VAL A 260 -10.26 -28.57 2.59
N ILE A 261 -10.41 -27.49 3.35
CA ILE A 261 -10.55 -26.14 2.80
C ILE A 261 -9.17 -25.49 2.77
N ASP A 262 -8.61 -25.27 1.58
CA ASP A 262 -7.34 -24.56 1.46
C ASP A 262 -7.12 -23.94 0.07
N TYR A 263 -5.98 -23.29 -0.10
CA TYR A 263 -5.48 -22.74 -1.36
C TYR A 263 -4.70 -23.79 -2.15
N LYS A 264 -4.66 -23.65 -3.49
CA LYS A 264 -3.93 -24.57 -4.36
C LYS A 264 -2.43 -24.62 -4.04
N TYR A 265 -1.83 -23.47 -3.71
CA TYR A 265 -0.40 -23.39 -3.40
C TYR A 265 -0.01 -24.07 -2.08
N ASN A 266 -0.97 -24.49 -1.26
CA ASN A 266 -0.74 -25.23 -0.03
C ASN A 266 -0.88 -26.76 -0.20
N LEU A 267 -1.11 -27.22 -1.44
CA LEU A 267 -1.09 -28.65 -1.77
C LEU A 267 0.29 -29.23 -1.45
N PRO A 268 0.34 -30.41 -0.84
CA PRO A 268 1.62 -31.04 -0.55
C PRO A 268 2.34 -31.54 -1.79
N ASP A 269 3.66 -31.64 -1.69
CA ASP A 269 4.51 -32.16 -2.78
C ASP A 269 4.42 -33.70 -2.92
N TRP A 270 3.86 -34.40 -1.93
CA TRP A 270 3.75 -35.86 -1.90
C TRP A 270 2.48 -36.42 -2.59
N VAL A 271 1.65 -35.56 -3.20
CA VAL A 271 0.40 -35.98 -3.83
C VAL A 271 0.68 -36.87 -5.04
N THR A 272 0.40 -38.17 -4.91
CA THR A 272 0.54 -39.16 -5.99
C THR A 272 -0.73 -39.31 -6.82
N THR A 273 -1.91 -39.09 -6.19
CA THR A 273 -3.22 -39.09 -6.86
C THR A 273 -3.88 -37.72 -6.65
N PRO A 274 -4.25 -37.00 -7.72
CA PRO A 274 -4.84 -35.67 -7.57
C PRO A 274 -6.16 -35.70 -6.79
N TYR A 275 -6.29 -34.81 -5.79
CA TYR A 275 -7.55 -34.62 -5.10
C TYR A 275 -8.65 -34.09 -6.03
N HIS A 276 -9.89 -34.46 -5.72
CA HIS A 276 -11.05 -33.82 -6.31
C HIS A 276 -11.27 -32.48 -5.65
N ARG A 277 -11.42 -31.42 -6.47
CA ARG A 277 -11.63 -30.06 -5.96
C ARG A 277 -12.93 -29.42 -6.42
N SER A 278 -13.47 -28.54 -5.60
CA SER A 278 -14.53 -27.58 -5.95
C SER A 278 -14.11 -26.21 -5.44
N ARG A 279 -14.32 -25.16 -6.24
CA ARG A 279 -14.04 -23.79 -5.82
C ARG A 279 -15.12 -23.35 -4.83
N LEU A 280 -14.71 -22.86 -3.67
CA LEU A 280 -15.60 -22.30 -2.66
C LEU A 280 -15.66 -20.77 -2.73
N ARG A 281 -14.58 -20.14 -3.16
CA ARG A 281 -14.49 -18.67 -3.27
C ARG A 281 -13.61 -18.27 -4.44
N GLU A 282 -14.03 -17.23 -5.14
CA GLU A 282 -13.22 -16.59 -6.18
C GLU A 282 -11.94 -15.95 -5.59
N PRO A 283 -10.90 -15.76 -6.43
CA PRO A 283 -9.74 -14.92 -6.11
C PRO A 283 -10.16 -13.57 -5.53
N LEU A 284 -9.53 -13.14 -4.44
CA LEU A 284 -9.85 -11.86 -3.78
C LEU A 284 -8.81 -10.79 -4.08
N PRO A 285 -9.22 -9.51 -4.26
CA PRO A 285 -8.28 -8.42 -4.46
C PRO A 285 -7.46 -8.14 -3.21
N LEU A 286 -6.16 -7.92 -3.41
CA LEU A 286 -5.20 -7.59 -2.37
C LEU A 286 -4.85 -6.10 -2.40
N TYR A 287 -4.66 -5.52 -1.22
CA TYR A 287 -4.38 -4.10 -1.00
C TYR A 287 -3.17 -3.93 -0.05
N VAL A 288 -2.73 -2.69 0.10
CA VAL A 288 -1.83 -2.27 1.18
C VAL A 288 -2.65 -1.50 2.20
N ALA A 289 -2.46 -1.79 3.49
CA ALA A 289 -3.05 -1.06 4.60
C ALA A 289 -1.99 -0.29 5.39
N PHE A 290 -2.39 0.87 5.89
CA PHE A 290 -1.59 1.80 6.68
C PHE A 290 -2.40 2.20 7.92
N LYS A 291 -1.72 2.60 9.00
CA LYS A 291 -2.39 3.22 10.14
C LYS A 291 -3.13 4.49 9.72
N ASN A 292 -4.29 4.77 10.31
CA ASN A 292 -4.98 6.03 10.12
C ASN A 292 -4.34 7.15 10.96
N ASN A 293 -3.18 7.61 10.49
CA ASN A 293 -2.45 8.76 11.03
C ASN A 293 -1.75 9.52 9.89
N GLU A 294 -1.09 10.63 10.21
CA GLU A 294 -0.43 11.50 9.24
C GLU A 294 0.59 10.75 8.35
N LEU A 295 1.45 9.93 8.97
CA LEU A 295 2.45 9.13 8.25
C LEU A 295 1.78 8.10 7.33
N GLY A 296 0.78 7.37 7.82
CA GLY A 296 0.06 6.37 7.04
C GLY A 296 -0.67 6.99 5.84
N ALA A 297 -1.27 8.16 6.02
CA ALA A 297 -1.88 8.92 4.92
C ALA A 297 -0.84 9.37 3.89
N GLN A 298 0.34 9.83 4.33
CA GLN A 298 1.45 10.20 3.44
C GLN A 298 1.96 9.00 2.64
N LEU A 299 2.22 7.87 3.31
CA LEU A 299 2.68 6.63 2.68
C LEU A 299 1.67 6.12 1.66
N LYS A 300 0.38 6.10 2.02
CA LYS A 300 -0.70 5.72 1.13
C LYS A 300 -0.77 6.62 -0.11
N ALA A 301 -0.72 7.93 0.07
CA ALA A 301 -0.78 8.87 -1.04
C ALA A 301 0.41 8.71 -2.01
N HIS A 302 1.60 8.41 -1.47
CA HIS A 302 2.78 8.08 -2.27
C HIS A 302 2.57 6.81 -3.11
N LEU A 303 2.08 5.73 -2.48
CA LEU A 303 1.75 4.48 -3.17
C LEU A 303 0.70 4.68 -4.26
N ASP A 304 -0.42 5.32 -3.93
CA ASP A 304 -1.53 5.51 -4.87
C ASP A 304 -1.07 6.25 -6.13
N ARG A 305 -0.25 7.30 -5.99
CA ARG A 305 0.34 8.00 -7.14
C ARG A 305 1.28 7.13 -7.94
N ALA A 306 2.16 6.37 -7.29
CA ALA A 306 3.07 5.47 -8.00
C ALA A 306 2.29 4.40 -8.80
N LEU A 307 1.19 3.89 -8.23
CA LEU A 307 0.27 2.97 -8.91
C LEU A 307 -0.52 3.64 -10.06
N GLU A 308 -0.67 4.96 -10.05
CA GLU A 308 -1.30 5.73 -11.14
C GLU A 308 -0.31 6.11 -12.24
N SER A 309 0.92 6.48 -11.90
CA SER A 309 1.88 7.08 -12.83
C SER A 309 2.94 6.11 -13.37
N LYS A 310 3.34 5.09 -12.61
CA LYS A 310 4.48 4.20 -12.95
C LYS A 310 4.07 2.78 -13.36
N LEU A 311 2.88 2.32 -12.99
CA LEU A 311 2.48 0.91 -13.12
C LEU A 311 1.27 0.75 -14.05
N SER A 312 1.57 0.72 -15.36
CA SER A 312 0.67 0.28 -16.44
C SER A 312 0.13 -1.15 -16.19
N PRO A 313 -1.00 -1.60 -16.78
CA PRO A 313 -1.78 -2.77 -16.35
C PRO A 313 -1.03 -4.10 -16.21
N ARG A 314 0.18 -4.25 -16.77
CA ARG A 314 1.00 -5.47 -16.70
C ARG A 314 1.29 -6.00 -15.29
N PHE A 315 1.31 -5.17 -14.26
CA PHE A 315 1.45 -5.64 -12.88
C PHE A 315 0.11 -6.02 -12.23
N ILE A 316 -1.01 -5.52 -12.77
CA ILE A 316 -2.38 -5.65 -12.23
C ILE A 316 -3.16 -6.76 -12.97
N SER A 317 -2.78 -7.10 -14.19
CA SER A 317 -3.34 -8.17 -15.01
C SER A 317 -2.25 -9.14 -15.45
N GLU A 318 -2.10 -10.25 -14.73
CA GLU A 318 -1.86 -11.59 -15.28
C GLU A 318 -1.64 -12.56 -14.12
N ASN A 319 -2.72 -13.26 -13.77
CA ASN A 319 -2.65 -14.60 -13.19
C ASN A 319 -2.27 -15.56 -14.31
N SER A 320 -0.99 -15.64 -14.65
CA SER A 320 -0.45 -16.77 -15.43
C SER A 320 0.00 -17.88 -14.48
N ASN A 321 -0.90 -18.32 -13.60
CA ASN A 321 -0.81 -19.65 -12.97
C ASN A 321 -1.59 -20.66 -13.84
N THR A 322 -1.31 -20.67 -15.14
CA THR A 322 -1.53 -21.84 -16.01
C THR A 322 -0.26 -22.66 -16.02
N ILE A 323 -0.07 -23.44 -14.96
CA ILE A 323 0.65 -24.70 -15.09
C ILE A 323 -0.42 -25.73 -15.44
N ARG A 324 -0.28 -26.30 -16.64
CA ARG A 324 -1.09 -27.40 -17.16
C ARG A 324 -1.10 -28.58 -16.22
#